data_AF-A0A8T6ZVH3-F1
#
_entry.id   AF-A0A8T6ZVH3-F1
#
_cell.length_a   1.000
_cell.length_b   1.000
_cell.length_c   1.000
_cell.angle_alpha   90.00
_cell.angle_beta   90.00
_cell.angle_gamma   90.00
#
_symmetry.space_group_name_H-M   'P 1'
#
loop_
_entity.id
_entity.type
_entity.pdbx_description
1 polymer ?
#
loop_
_entity_poly.entity_id
_entity_poly.type
_entity_poly.pdbx_seq_one_letter_code
_entity_poly.pdbx_strand_id
1 'polypeptide(L)'
;VDTAGKIKEPLLRLTQLWRAYDARSASGQYALRSVNVLFGQGPLQAPSVFNFFSPFYAPPGEIRDRGLVAPELQLATEFQNTLHTNLMFLLTFSWNSENAANLDPDLVYIDMAEEVAIAGDVDALIDRVAEKLLAGQMSPTLRAEMQRILTLVSATDVVLRAAEAVYLVVTSPEFAYQR
;
A
#
# COMPACT_ATOMS: atom_id res chain seq x y z
N VAL A 1 -11.30 9.37 -25.51
CA VAL A 1 -11.30 8.15 -24.67
C VAL A 1 -10.11 8.28 -23.78
N ASP A 2 -10.29 8.59 -22.49
CA ASP A 2 -9.17 8.64 -21.55
C ASP A 2 -8.70 7.20 -21.27
N THR A 3 -7.73 6.74 -22.04
CA THR A 3 -6.94 5.52 -21.83
C THR A 3 -5.72 5.82 -20.92
N ALA A 4 -5.90 6.66 -19.90
CA ALA A 4 -4.81 7.07 -19.03
C ALA A 4 -4.82 6.25 -17.73
N GLY A 5 -3.69 5.61 -17.44
CA GLY A 5 -3.40 4.93 -16.18
C GLY A 5 -3.53 3.40 -16.19
N LYS A 6 -2.90 2.78 -15.20
CA LYS A 6 -2.83 1.33 -14.99
C LYS A 6 -2.93 0.98 -13.51
N ILE A 7 -3.14 -0.29 -13.19
CA ILE A 7 -3.05 -0.79 -11.83
C ILE A 7 -1.60 -1.09 -11.50
N LYS A 8 -1.15 -0.71 -10.30
CA LYS A 8 0.18 -1.06 -9.80
C LYS A 8 0.21 -2.54 -9.44
N GLU A 9 1.28 -3.20 -9.85
CA GLU A 9 1.61 -4.53 -9.35
C GLU A 9 1.71 -4.52 -7.81
N PRO A 10 1.33 -5.61 -7.12
CA PRO A 10 1.38 -5.65 -5.65
C PRO A 10 2.78 -5.36 -5.07
N LEU A 11 3.86 -5.79 -5.74
CA LEU A 11 5.23 -5.48 -5.32
C LEU A 11 5.58 -3.99 -5.48
N LEU A 12 5.04 -3.33 -6.51
CA LEU A 12 5.23 -1.89 -6.71
C LEU A 12 4.51 -1.08 -5.64
N ARG A 13 3.34 -1.53 -5.18
CA ARG A 13 2.63 -0.93 -4.04
C ARG A 13 3.46 -1.00 -2.76
N LEU A 14 4.03 -2.18 -2.45
CA LEU A 14 4.92 -2.35 -1.29
C LEU A 14 6.15 -1.45 -1.38
N THR A 15 6.86 -1.49 -2.50
CA THR A 15 8.11 -0.73 -2.67
C THR A 15 7.87 0.78 -2.73
N GLN A 16 6.70 1.24 -3.18
CA GLN A 16 6.30 2.63 -3.05
C GLN A 16 6.14 3.03 -1.57
N LEU A 17 5.41 2.24 -0.78
CA LEU A 17 5.27 2.48 0.66
C LEU A 17 6.65 2.53 1.33
N TRP A 18 7.50 1.53 1.04
CA TRP A 18 8.85 1.47 1.61
C TRP A 18 9.70 2.68 1.28
N ARG A 19 9.63 3.18 0.04
CA ARG A 19 10.35 4.40 -0.37
C ARG A 19 9.79 5.65 0.31
N ALA A 20 8.47 5.74 0.50
CA ALA A 20 7.82 6.91 1.07
C ALA A 20 8.01 7.04 2.58
N TYR A 21 8.33 5.94 3.27
CA TYR A 21 8.48 5.86 4.72
C TYR A 21 9.83 5.28 5.14
N ASP A 22 10.88 5.50 4.33
CA ASP A 22 12.27 5.14 4.65
C ASP A 22 12.44 3.75 5.29
N ALA A 23 11.79 2.75 4.69
CA ALA A 23 11.73 1.42 5.28
C ALA A 23 13.13 0.83 5.45
N ARG A 24 13.37 0.20 6.60
CA ARG A 24 14.69 -0.35 6.97
C ARG A 24 14.55 -1.57 7.87
N SER A 25 15.64 -2.29 8.04
CA SER A 25 15.80 -3.35 9.05
C SER A 25 17.04 -3.08 9.89
N ALA A 26 17.10 -3.64 11.09
CA ALA A 26 18.24 -3.42 11.99
C ALA A 26 19.52 -4.08 11.47
N SER A 27 19.40 -5.20 10.77
CA SER A 27 20.52 -5.92 10.15
C SER A 27 20.93 -5.35 8.79
N GLY A 28 20.13 -4.46 8.19
CA GLY A 28 20.30 -3.96 6.82
C GLY A 28 19.84 -4.94 5.73
N GLN A 29 19.34 -6.13 6.10
CA GLN A 29 18.75 -7.10 5.18
C GLN A 29 17.28 -6.76 4.90
N TYR A 30 16.87 -6.74 3.63
CA TYR A 30 15.46 -6.58 3.26
C TYR A 30 14.81 -7.94 3.03
N ALA A 31 14.68 -8.71 4.11
CA ALA A 31 14.21 -10.08 4.04
C ALA A 31 12.69 -10.13 3.82
N LEU A 32 12.26 -10.31 2.57
CA LEU A 32 10.87 -10.58 2.22
C LEU A 32 10.71 -12.07 1.90
N ARG A 33 10.19 -12.85 2.86
CA ARG A 33 9.99 -14.29 2.68
C ARG A 33 8.72 -14.56 1.87
N SER A 34 8.74 -15.63 1.07
CA SER A 34 7.57 -16.11 0.32
C SER A 34 6.89 -15.04 -0.57
N VAL A 35 7.68 -14.18 -1.21
CA VAL A 35 7.22 -13.08 -2.09
C VAL A 35 6.24 -13.57 -3.15
N ASN A 36 6.50 -14.75 -3.72
CA ASN A 36 5.64 -15.41 -4.71
C ASN A 36 4.27 -15.81 -4.15
N VAL A 37 4.18 -16.15 -2.86
CA VAL A 37 2.91 -16.46 -2.21
C VAL A 37 2.16 -15.17 -1.88
N LEU A 38 2.88 -14.15 -1.40
CA LEU A 38 2.31 -12.87 -0.97
C LEU A 38 1.80 -11.98 -2.10
N PHE A 39 2.42 -12.06 -3.29
CA PHE A 39 2.10 -11.17 -4.40
C PHE A 39 1.77 -11.88 -5.72
N GLY A 40 1.88 -13.21 -5.77
CA GLY A 40 1.81 -13.97 -7.03
C GLY A 40 3.00 -13.69 -7.97
N GLN A 41 4.01 -12.95 -7.51
CA GLN A 41 5.22 -12.61 -8.25
C GLN A 41 6.45 -12.70 -7.35
N GLY A 42 7.58 -13.10 -7.92
CA GLY A 42 8.84 -13.24 -7.20
C GLY A 42 10.03 -12.89 -8.09
N PRO A 43 11.04 -12.18 -7.59
CA PRO A 43 12.24 -11.89 -8.37
C PRO A 43 12.81 -13.19 -8.98
N LEU A 44 13.12 -13.16 -10.28
CA LEU A 44 13.62 -14.31 -11.05
C LEU A 44 12.66 -15.52 -11.14
N GLN A 45 11.37 -15.34 -10.89
CA GLN A 45 10.36 -16.41 -10.89
C GLN A 45 9.23 -16.18 -11.90
N ALA A 46 9.46 -15.39 -12.95
CA ALA A 46 8.45 -15.22 -14.00
C ALA A 46 8.19 -16.56 -14.70
N PRO A 47 6.92 -16.99 -14.86
CA PRO A 47 6.58 -18.28 -15.47
C PRO A 47 6.76 -18.28 -17.00
N SER A 48 6.95 -17.11 -17.60
CA SER A 48 7.14 -16.93 -19.04
C SER A 48 8.03 -15.73 -19.36
N VAL A 49 8.47 -15.62 -20.61
CA VAL A 49 9.19 -14.43 -21.13
C VAL A 49 8.30 -13.18 -21.20
N PHE A 50 6.99 -13.32 -21.01
CA PHE A 50 6.00 -12.24 -21.09
C PHE A 50 5.63 -11.63 -19.73
N ASN A 51 6.30 -12.02 -18.64
CA ASN A 51 6.07 -11.62 -17.24
C ASN A 51 5.13 -12.58 -16.46
N PHE A 52 4.69 -12.16 -15.25
CA PHE A 52 3.82 -12.92 -14.33
C PHE A 52 2.35 -13.03 -14.76
N PHE A 53 1.94 -12.21 -15.73
CA PHE A 53 0.58 -12.12 -16.24
C PHE A 53 0.58 -11.91 -17.76
N SER A 54 -0.53 -12.20 -18.40
CA SER A 54 -0.70 -11.99 -19.83
C SER A 54 -0.87 -10.50 -20.14
N PRO A 55 -0.12 -9.95 -21.12
CA PRO A 55 -0.31 -8.55 -21.55
C PRO A 55 -1.69 -8.30 -22.18
N PHE A 56 -2.46 -9.36 -22.46
CA PHE A 56 -3.80 -9.29 -23.03
C PHE A 56 -4.90 -9.65 -22.02
N TYR A 57 -4.57 -9.82 -20.73
CA TYR A 57 -5.59 -10.14 -19.74
C TYR A 57 -6.57 -8.97 -19.58
N ALA A 58 -7.86 -9.29 -19.67
CA ALA A 58 -8.97 -8.38 -19.45
C ALA A 58 -9.95 -9.05 -18.47
N PRO A 59 -10.12 -8.52 -17.25
CA PRO A 59 -11.10 -9.06 -16.32
C PRO A 59 -12.52 -8.87 -16.88
N PRO A 60 -13.47 -9.78 -16.57
CA PRO A 60 -14.86 -9.62 -16.97
C PRO A 60 -15.46 -8.29 -16.50
N GLY A 61 -16.39 -7.73 -17.29
CA GLY A 61 -17.07 -6.47 -17.01
C GLY A 61 -16.54 -5.31 -17.85
N GLU A 62 -16.66 -4.09 -17.33
CA GLU A 62 -16.48 -2.85 -18.09
C GLU A 62 -15.13 -2.74 -18.83
N ILE A 63 -14.05 -3.30 -18.28
CA ILE A 63 -12.73 -3.29 -18.92
C ILE A 63 -12.79 -4.08 -20.24
N ARG A 64 -13.24 -5.34 -20.18
CA ARG A 64 -13.36 -6.20 -21.37
C ARG A 64 -14.42 -5.69 -22.34
N ASP A 65 -15.56 -5.23 -21.83
CA ASP A 65 -16.68 -4.76 -22.65
C ASP A 65 -16.32 -3.50 -23.45
N ARG A 66 -15.36 -2.72 -22.96
CA ARG A 66 -14.78 -1.56 -23.65
C ARG A 66 -13.56 -1.89 -24.51
N GLY A 67 -13.18 -3.16 -24.64
CA GLY A 67 -12.00 -3.59 -25.39
C GLY A 67 -10.66 -3.16 -24.76
N LEU A 68 -10.65 -2.87 -23.46
CA LEU A 68 -9.45 -2.53 -22.70
C LEU A 68 -8.82 -3.80 -22.08
N VAL A 69 -7.57 -3.66 -21.65
CA VAL A 69 -6.82 -4.69 -20.91
C VAL A 69 -6.39 -4.13 -19.55
N ALA A 70 -6.26 -5.01 -18.56
CA ALA A 70 -5.69 -4.68 -17.26
C ALA A 70 -4.83 -5.85 -16.77
N PRO A 71 -3.64 -6.04 -17.37
CA PRO A 71 -2.80 -7.22 -17.16
C PRO A 71 -2.51 -7.54 -15.69
N GLU A 72 -2.21 -6.51 -14.89
CA GLU A 72 -1.85 -6.63 -13.48
C GLU A 72 -3.00 -7.20 -12.62
N LEU A 73 -4.26 -7.03 -13.05
CA LEU A 73 -5.42 -7.59 -12.34
C LEU A 73 -5.49 -9.12 -12.41
N GLN A 74 -4.71 -9.77 -13.29
CA GLN A 74 -4.60 -11.22 -13.29
C GLN A 74 -3.97 -11.76 -11.99
N LEU A 75 -3.10 -10.97 -11.34
CA LEU A 75 -2.51 -11.31 -10.05
C LEU A 75 -3.38 -10.90 -8.86
N ALA A 76 -4.27 -9.91 -9.04
CA ALA A 76 -5.10 -9.31 -7.98
C ALA A 76 -6.31 -10.19 -7.61
N THR A 77 -6.09 -11.48 -7.35
CA THR A 77 -7.10 -12.41 -6.85
C THR A 77 -7.52 -12.06 -5.42
N GLU A 78 -8.67 -12.56 -4.97
CA GLU A 78 -9.14 -12.39 -3.59
C GLU A 78 -8.09 -12.85 -2.55
N PHE A 79 -7.45 -13.99 -2.81
CA PHE A 79 -6.38 -14.52 -1.96
C PHE A 79 -5.18 -13.56 -1.89
N GLN A 80 -4.70 -13.07 -3.04
CA GLN A 80 -3.56 -12.16 -3.11
C GLN A 80 -3.88 -10.79 -2.49
N ASN A 81 -5.07 -10.24 -2.73
CA ASN A 81 -5.50 -8.98 -2.14
C ASN A 81 -5.63 -9.07 -0.61
N THR A 82 -6.08 -10.22 -0.09
CA THR A 82 -6.15 -10.47 1.36
C THR A 82 -4.75 -10.49 1.97
N LEU A 83 -3.81 -11.23 1.38
CA LEU A 83 -2.42 -11.27 1.86
C LEU A 83 -1.75 -9.91 1.81
N HIS A 84 -1.96 -9.16 0.72
CA HIS A 84 -1.43 -7.80 0.58
C HIS A 84 -1.98 -6.88 1.67
N THR A 85 -3.29 -6.91 1.91
CA THR A 85 -3.95 -6.10 2.94
C THR A 85 -3.44 -6.45 4.34
N ASN A 86 -3.26 -7.73 4.63
CA ASN A 86 -2.67 -8.19 5.90
C ASN A 86 -1.22 -7.71 6.07
N LEU A 87 -0.42 -7.70 5.00
CA LEU A 87 0.93 -7.16 5.05
C LEU A 87 0.93 -5.65 5.30
N MET A 88 0.05 -4.90 4.64
CA MET A 88 -0.10 -3.46 4.89
C MET A 88 -0.48 -3.20 6.35
N PHE A 89 -1.41 -3.99 6.91
CA PHE A 89 -1.78 -3.94 8.32
C PHE A 89 -0.57 -4.19 9.24
N LEU A 90 0.21 -5.23 8.96
CA LEU A 90 1.41 -5.52 9.74
C LEU A 90 2.39 -4.34 9.69
N LEU A 91 2.67 -3.79 8.51
CA LEU A 91 3.57 -2.64 8.36
C LEU A 91 3.08 -1.40 9.11
N THR A 92 1.79 -1.09 9.05
CA THR A 92 1.26 0.13 9.68
C THR A 92 1.07 -0.01 11.18
N PHE A 93 0.60 -1.15 11.69
CA PHE A 93 0.26 -1.30 13.11
C PHE A 93 1.34 -1.98 13.96
N SER A 94 2.29 -2.71 13.36
CA SER A 94 3.26 -3.52 14.11
C SER A 94 4.70 -3.33 13.64
N TRP A 95 4.98 -3.39 12.35
CA TRP A 95 6.32 -3.31 11.79
C TRP A 95 6.60 -1.88 11.36
N ASN A 96 6.65 -1.00 12.35
CA ASN A 96 6.92 0.42 12.20
C ASN A 96 7.97 0.91 13.23
N SER A 97 8.43 2.15 13.07
CA SER A 97 9.47 2.76 13.90
C SER A 97 9.12 2.83 15.39
N GLU A 98 7.84 2.95 15.75
CA GLU A 98 7.38 2.95 17.15
C GLU A 98 7.63 1.61 17.85
N ASN A 99 7.68 0.51 17.09
CA ASN A 99 7.87 -0.83 17.62
C ASN A 99 9.27 -1.42 17.33
N ALA A 100 10.13 -0.68 16.62
CA ALA A 100 11.38 -1.19 16.05
C ALA A 100 12.30 -1.90 17.04
N ALA A 101 12.33 -1.47 18.30
CA ALA A 101 13.16 -2.09 19.35
C ALA A 101 12.75 -3.53 19.71
N ASN A 102 11.52 -3.93 19.39
CA ASN A 102 10.95 -5.24 19.70
C ASN A 102 10.85 -6.16 18.48
N LEU A 103 11.27 -5.70 17.30
CA LEU A 103 11.20 -6.46 16.05
C LEU A 103 12.42 -7.36 15.89
N ASP A 104 12.25 -8.44 15.12
CA ASP A 104 13.37 -9.24 14.64
C ASP A 104 14.34 -8.35 13.83
N PRO A 105 15.67 -8.45 14.02
CA PRO A 105 16.64 -7.60 13.33
C PRO A 105 16.56 -7.62 11.80
N ASP A 106 16.11 -8.72 11.20
CA ASP A 106 15.97 -8.87 9.75
C ASP A 106 14.62 -8.38 9.21
N LEU A 107 13.69 -8.02 10.10
CA LEU A 107 12.37 -7.56 9.73
C LEU A 107 12.42 -6.13 9.20
N VAL A 108 11.80 -5.93 8.04
CA VAL A 108 11.66 -4.59 7.44
C VAL A 108 10.48 -3.89 8.10
N TYR A 109 10.71 -2.68 8.60
CA TYR A 109 9.70 -1.80 9.16
C TYR A 109 9.71 -0.43 8.49
N ILE A 110 8.57 0.27 8.54
CA ILE A 110 8.40 1.63 8.00
C ILE A 110 8.59 2.70 9.08
N ASP A 111 9.05 3.89 8.72
CA ASP A 111 9.20 5.02 9.65
C ASP A 111 8.03 6.02 9.51
N MET A 112 7.15 6.04 10.51
CA MET A 112 5.97 6.93 10.55
C MET A 112 6.12 8.10 11.54
N ALA A 113 7.36 8.43 11.95
CA ALA A 113 7.59 9.44 12.99
C ALA A 113 6.99 10.82 12.63
N GLU A 114 7.01 11.19 11.36
CA GLU A 114 6.43 12.45 10.89
C GLU A 114 4.89 12.47 11.01
N GLU A 115 4.23 11.36 10.66
CA GLU A 115 2.78 11.22 10.78
C GLU A 115 2.37 11.21 12.26
N VAL A 116 3.11 10.52 13.12
CA VAL A 116 2.88 10.50 14.57
C VAL A 116 2.99 11.90 15.16
N ALA A 117 3.98 12.69 14.74
CA ALA A 117 4.20 14.05 15.24
C ALA A 117 3.03 15.01 14.95
N ILE A 118 2.29 14.79 13.86
CA ILE A 118 1.18 15.65 13.44
C ILE A 118 -0.21 15.03 13.71
N ALA A 119 -0.29 13.78 14.15
CA ALA A 119 -1.54 13.04 14.26
C ALA A 119 -2.59 13.66 15.22
N GLY A 120 -2.20 14.60 16.07
CA GLY A 120 -3.15 15.40 16.85
C GLY A 120 -4.15 16.18 15.96
N ASP A 121 -3.73 16.57 14.76
CA ASP A 121 -4.53 17.25 13.75
C ASP A 121 -4.88 16.26 12.61
N VAL A 122 -6.17 15.92 12.50
CA VAL A 122 -6.67 14.94 11.52
C VAL A 122 -6.50 15.44 10.09
N ASP A 123 -6.74 16.72 9.83
CA ASP A 123 -6.66 17.24 8.46
C ASP A 123 -5.21 17.32 8.00
N ALA A 124 -4.32 17.80 8.88
CA ALA A 124 -2.88 17.82 8.61
C ALA A 124 -2.33 16.41 8.37
N LEU A 125 -2.76 15.43 9.16
CA LEU A 125 -2.36 14.03 8.98
C LEU A 125 -2.81 13.48 7.63
N ILE A 126 -4.08 13.69 7.24
CA ILE A 126 -4.61 13.22 5.95
C ILE A 126 -3.83 13.86 4.80
N ASP A 127 -3.60 15.17 4.86
CA ASP A 127 -2.88 15.89 3.81
C ASP A 127 -1.44 15.40 3.67
N ARG A 128 -0.75 15.10 4.79
CA ARG A 128 0.61 14.54 4.77
C ARG A 128 0.67 13.16 4.12
N VAL A 129 -0.25 12.26 4.50
CA VAL A 129 -0.28 10.91 3.92
C VAL A 129 -0.65 10.97 2.43
N ALA A 130 -1.57 11.86 2.05
CA ALA A 130 -1.93 12.10 0.64
C ALA A 130 -0.74 12.62 -0.18
N GLU A 131 0.04 13.55 0.36
CA GLU A 131 1.26 14.07 -0.26
C GLU A 131 2.26 12.94 -0.54
N LYS A 132 2.58 12.13 0.47
CA LYS A 132 3.55 11.03 0.37
C LYS A 132 3.14 9.91 -0.59
N LEU A 133 1.87 9.50 -0.54
CA LEU A 133 1.43 8.24 -1.18
C LEU A 133 0.58 8.43 -2.43
N LEU A 134 -0.10 9.58 -2.55
CA LEU A 134 -1.04 9.88 -3.64
C LEU A 134 -0.63 11.10 -4.46
N ALA A 135 0.58 11.64 -4.26
CA ALA A 135 1.06 12.87 -4.88
C ALA A 135 0.08 14.06 -4.70
N GLY A 136 -0.59 14.11 -3.54
CA GLY A 136 -1.58 15.13 -3.19
C GLY A 136 -2.94 14.99 -3.89
N GLN A 137 -3.17 13.96 -4.71
CA GLN A 137 -4.41 13.77 -5.47
C GLN A 137 -5.39 12.81 -4.79
N MET A 138 -5.81 13.14 -3.57
CA MET A 138 -6.83 12.36 -2.84
C MET A 138 -8.25 12.75 -3.29
N SER A 139 -9.13 11.76 -3.48
CA SER A 139 -10.54 12.06 -3.77
C SER A 139 -11.27 12.62 -2.55
N PRO A 140 -12.32 13.43 -2.74
CA PRO A 140 -13.18 13.87 -1.63
C PRO A 140 -13.80 12.71 -0.86
N THR A 141 -14.09 11.60 -1.55
CA THR A 141 -14.66 10.38 -0.94
C THR A 141 -13.68 9.74 0.03
N LEU A 142 -12.43 9.50 -0.41
CA LEU A 142 -11.41 8.91 0.45
C LEU A 142 -11.10 9.83 1.64
N ARG A 143 -11.00 11.15 1.41
CA ARG A 143 -10.79 12.13 2.48
C ARG A 143 -11.90 12.08 3.53
N ALA A 144 -13.17 12.05 3.12
CA ALA A 144 -14.30 11.99 4.02
C ALA A 144 -14.32 10.70 4.86
N GLU A 145 -14.00 9.55 4.26
CA GLU A 145 -13.92 8.29 5.00
C GLU A 145 -12.76 8.27 6.00
N MET A 146 -11.60 8.80 5.62
CA MET A 146 -10.47 8.95 6.53
C MET A 146 -10.82 9.86 7.72
N GLN A 147 -11.43 11.03 7.48
CA GLN A 147 -11.89 11.91 8.56
C GLN A 147 -12.85 11.19 9.51
N ARG A 148 -13.82 10.44 8.96
CA ARG A 148 -14.79 9.67 9.75
C ARG A 148 -14.12 8.62 10.64
N ILE A 149 -13.11 7.91 10.14
CA ILE A 149 -12.42 6.86 10.91
C ILE A 149 -11.45 7.46 11.93
N LEU A 150 -10.63 8.43 11.53
CA LEU A 150 -9.59 9.00 12.38
C LEU A 150 -10.14 9.79 13.57
N THR A 151 -11.36 10.35 13.44
CA THR A 151 -12.07 11.02 14.55
C THR A 151 -12.64 10.06 15.59
N LEU A 152 -12.76 8.76 15.28
CA LEU A 152 -13.13 7.73 16.27
C LEU A 152 -11.95 7.36 17.18
N VAL A 153 -10.71 7.59 16.71
CA VAL A 153 -9.49 7.36 17.48
C VAL A 153 -9.22 8.56 18.38
N SER A 154 -8.85 8.33 19.64
CA SER A 154 -8.52 9.40 20.59
C SER A 154 -7.44 10.33 20.03
N ALA A 155 -7.57 11.64 20.27
CA ALA A 155 -6.56 12.62 19.86
C ALA A 155 -5.21 12.46 20.57
N THR A 156 -5.20 11.74 21.69
CA THR A 156 -3.97 11.40 22.42
C THR A 156 -3.34 10.10 21.92
N ASP A 157 -4.07 9.28 21.17
CA ASP A 157 -3.56 8.02 20.61
C ASP A 157 -2.98 8.27 19.21
N VAL A 158 -1.92 9.09 19.19
CA VAL A 158 -1.28 9.59 17.97
C VAL A 158 -0.67 8.48 17.12
N VAL A 159 -0.18 7.41 17.77
CA VAL A 159 0.41 6.26 17.07
C VAL A 159 -0.67 5.46 16.34
N LEU A 160 -1.78 5.13 17.01
CA LEU A 160 -2.88 4.41 16.37
C LEU A 160 -3.48 5.24 15.23
N ARG A 161 -3.66 6.54 15.43
CA ARG A 161 -4.22 7.42 14.42
C ARG A 161 -3.31 7.55 13.20
N ALA A 162 -1.99 7.67 13.39
CA ALA A 162 -1.02 7.66 12.29
C ALA A 162 -1.09 6.32 11.51
N ALA A 163 -1.08 5.19 12.22
CA ALA A 163 -1.17 3.87 11.61
C ALA A 163 -2.45 3.69 10.76
N GLU A 164 -3.61 4.12 11.29
CA GLU A 164 -4.88 4.10 10.56
C GLU A 164 -4.83 4.96 9.29
N ALA A 165 -4.29 6.19 9.38
CA ALA A 165 -4.23 7.08 8.23
C ALA A 165 -3.39 6.48 7.09
N VAL A 166 -2.23 5.92 7.41
CA VAL A 166 -1.39 5.24 6.41
C VAL A 166 -2.10 4.00 5.86
N TYR A 167 -2.69 3.18 6.73
CA TYR A 167 -3.37 1.94 6.36
C TYR A 167 -4.53 2.16 5.39
N LEU A 168 -5.40 3.15 5.67
CA LEU A 168 -6.54 3.49 4.82
C LEU A 168 -6.09 3.92 3.42
N VAL A 169 -4.98 4.65 3.31
CA VAL A 169 -4.44 5.04 2.00
C VAL A 169 -3.84 3.85 1.28
N VAL A 170 -2.96 3.06 1.90
CA VAL A 170 -2.27 1.96 1.19
C VAL A 170 -3.20 0.80 0.78
N THR A 171 -4.37 0.70 1.41
CA THR A 171 -5.42 -0.27 1.06
C THR A 171 -6.49 0.32 0.13
N SER A 172 -6.44 1.62 -0.17
CA SER A 172 -7.40 2.28 -1.06
C SER A 172 -7.20 1.93 -2.55
N PRO A 173 -8.27 2.02 -3.38
CA PRO A 173 -8.15 1.94 -4.83
C PRO A 173 -7.23 3.03 -5.43
N GLU A 174 -7.21 4.22 -4.83
CA GLU A 174 -6.38 5.36 -5.28
C GLU A 174 -4.89 5.03 -5.18
N PHE A 175 -4.48 4.33 -4.12
CA PHE A 175 -3.11 3.85 -3.99
C PHE A 175 -2.79 2.66 -4.90
N ALA A 176 -3.79 1.89 -5.34
CA ALA A 176 -3.59 0.81 -6.31
C ALA A 176 -3.45 1.34 -7.75
N TYR A 177 -3.89 2.57 -8.03
CA TYR A 177 -3.90 3.16 -9.36
C TYR A 177 -2.64 4.01 -9.63
N GLN A 178 -2.12 3.93 -10.86
CA GLN A 178 -0.98 4.71 -11.35
C GLN A 178 -1.40 5.45 -12.62
N ARG A 179 -1.15 6.76 -12.68
CA ARG A 179 -1.28 7.57 -13.89
C ARG A 179 0.02 7.63 -14.67
#